data_AF-B6W8A4-F1
#
_entry.id   AF-B6W8A4-F1
#
_cell.length_a   1.000
_cell.length_b   1.000
_cell.length_c   1.000
_cell.angle_alpha   90.00
_cell.angle_beta   90.00
_cell.angle_gamma   90.00
#
_symmetry.space_group_name_H-M   'P 1'
#
loop_
_entity.id
_entity.type
_entity.pdbx_description
1 polymer ?
#
loop_
_entity_poly.entity_id
_entity_poly.type
_entity_poly.pdbx_seq_one_letter_code
_entity_poly.pdbx_strand_id
1 'polypeptide(L)'
;MDQFFNFIDKVFSIQVFGNMTLYQLLSTILKYVFVVIVLYFIYSIIRIIYYDVRYAVKKEQISDTYLQFINQNQEHKFKVQEYYYIGENNTIGRDDRNSICIKDKFLSSFHARIILDNGIYFLEDLNSSNGTYLNDERINEAIELKNKDIIKFGELKFLFINGDEDA
;
A
#
# COMPACT_ATOMS: atom_id res chain seq x y z
N MET A 1 -31.44 -47.78 -30.53
CA MET A 1 -31.43 -46.31 -30.34
C MET A 1 -32.82 -45.83 -29.94
N ASP A 2 -33.86 -46.12 -30.73
CA ASP A 2 -35.23 -45.61 -30.47
C ASP A 2 -35.84 -46.07 -29.14
N GLN A 3 -35.59 -47.31 -28.72
CA GLN A 3 -36.07 -47.80 -27.41
C GLN A 3 -35.46 -47.04 -26.22
N PHE A 4 -34.22 -46.55 -26.35
CA PHE A 4 -33.56 -45.77 -25.31
C PHE A 4 -34.15 -44.36 -25.22
N PHE A 5 -34.35 -43.67 -26.35
CA PHE A 5 -34.99 -42.35 -26.37
C PHE A 5 -36.45 -42.40 -25.87
N ASN A 6 -37.22 -43.41 -26.29
CA ASN A 6 -38.58 -43.61 -25.81
C ASN A 6 -38.65 -43.88 -24.29
N PHE A 7 -37.65 -44.57 -23.74
CA PHE A 7 -37.54 -44.78 -22.29
C PHE A 7 -37.23 -43.46 -21.57
N ILE A 8 -36.27 -42.69 -22.08
CA ILE A 8 -35.88 -41.37 -21.57
C ILE A 8 -37.09 -40.42 -21.54
N ASP A 9 -37.81 -40.30 -22.65
CA ASP A 9 -38.98 -39.41 -22.76
C ASP A 9 -40.09 -39.79 -21.77
N LYS A 10 -40.30 -41.09 -21.56
CA LYS A 10 -41.28 -41.58 -20.58
C LYS A 10 -40.90 -41.19 -19.15
N VAL A 11 -39.61 -41.21 -18.82
CA VAL A 11 -39.10 -40.82 -17.50
C VAL A 11 -39.21 -39.30 -17.30
N PHE A 12 -38.80 -38.49 -18.27
CA PHE A 12 -38.86 -37.03 -18.18
C PHE A 12 -40.29 -36.46 -18.20
N SER A 13 -41.25 -37.23 -18.73
CA SER A 13 -42.67 -36.87 -18.76
C SER A 13 -43.44 -37.25 -17.48
N ILE A 14 -42.79 -37.91 -16.50
CA ILE A 14 -43.42 -38.27 -15.23
C ILE A 14 -43.92 -36.99 -14.53
N GLN A 15 -45.19 -37.00 -14.10
CA GLN A 15 -45.76 -35.93 -13.28
C GLN A 15 -45.24 -36.09 -11.84
N VAL A 16 -44.66 -35.02 -11.29
CA VAL A 16 -44.02 -35.07 -9.97
C VAL A 16 -44.82 -34.28 -8.94
N PHE A 17 -45.24 -33.06 -9.28
CA PHE A 17 -46.00 -32.18 -8.40
C PHE A 17 -47.12 -31.48 -9.18
N GLY A 18 -48.38 -31.82 -8.88
CA GLY A 18 -49.54 -31.29 -9.59
C GLY A 18 -49.43 -31.52 -11.11
N ASN A 19 -49.52 -30.45 -11.89
CA ASN A 19 -49.42 -30.50 -13.36
C ASN A 19 -47.97 -30.39 -13.88
N MET A 20 -46.95 -30.34 -13.01
CA MET A 20 -45.56 -30.20 -13.44
C MET A 20 -44.92 -31.54 -13.78
N THR A 21 -44.23 -31.59 -14.92
CA THR A 21 -43.42 -32.73 -15.34
C THR A 21 -42.02 -32.71 -14.71
N LEU A 22 -41.38 -33.88 -14.64
CA LEU A 22 -40.00 -34.01 -14.16
C LEU A 22 -39.02 -33.15 -14.96
N TYR A 23 -39.21 -33.05 -16.28
CA TYR A 23 -38.44 -32.14 -17.14
C TYR A 23 -38.56 -30.68 -16.69
N GLN A 24 -39.78 -30.20 -16.41
CA GLN A 24 -40.02 -28.81 -16.00
C GLN A 24 -39.35 -28.50 -14.65
N LEU A 25 -39.42 -29.43 -13.70
CA LEU A 25 -38.75 -29.30 -12.41
C LEU A 25 -37.23 -29.23 -12.57
N LEU A 26 -36.64 -30.18 -13.32
CA LEU A 26 -35.20 -30.23 -13.54
C LEU A 26 -34.69 -29.00 -14.29
N SER A 27 -35.39 -28.57 -15.34
CA SER A 27 -35.05 -27.36 -16.11
C SER A 27 -35.09 -26.11 -15.23
N THR A 28 -36.09 -26.00 -14.35
CA THR A 28 -36.21 -24.88 -13.41
C THR A 28 -35.06 -24.88 -12.41
N ILE A 29 -34.73 -26.03 -11.82
CA ILE A 29 -33.58 -26.18 -10.91
C ILE A 29 -32.29 -25.79 -11.63
N LEU A 30 -32.05 -26.33 -12.82
CA LEU A 30 -30.85 -26.05 -13.60
C LEU A 30 -30.72 -24.57 -13.94
N LYS A 31 -31.83 -23.89 -14.28
CA LYS A 31 -31.86 -22.44 -14.52
C LYS A 31 -31.40 -21.65 -13.30
N TYR A 32 -31.92 -21.96 -12.11
CA TYR A 32 -31.50 -21.28 -10.88
C TYR A 32 -30.06 -21.59 -10.50
N VAL A 33 -29.62 -22.85 -10.65
CA VAL A 33 -28.22 -23.24 -10.42
C VAL A 33 -27.28 -22.46 -11.35
N PHE A 34 -27.62 -22.35 -12.64
CA PHE A 34 -26.85 -21.57 -13.59
C PHE A 34 -26.77 -20.09 -13.16
N VAL A 35 -27.88 -19.48 -12.76
CA VAL A 35 -27.91 -18.10 -12.27
C VAL A 35 -27.01 -17.91 -11.04
N VAL A 36 -27.06 -18.83 -10.07
CA VAL A 36 -26.19 -18.77 -8.88
C VAL A 36 -24.71 -18.88 -9.26
N ILE A 37 -24.37 -19.78 -10.18
CA ILE A 37 -22.99 -19.93 -10.68
C ILE A 37 -22.52 -18.64 -11.34
N VAL A 38 -23.34 -18.04 -12.21
CA VAL A 38 -23.02 -16.77 -12.87
C VAL A 38 -22.83 -15.65 -11.85
N LEU A 39 -23.71 -15.54 -10.85
CA LEU A 39 -23.60 -14.53 -9.79
C LEU A 39 -22.34 -14.72 -8.95
N TYR A 40 -22.00 -15.97 -8.60
CA TYR A 40 -20.77 -16.29 -7.89
C TYR A 40 -19.52 -15.93 -8.70
N PHE A 41 -19.55 -16.20 -10.00
CA PHE A 41 -18.46 -15.83 -10.91
C PHE A 41 -18.29 -14.31 -11.00
N ILE A 42 -19.38 -13.56 -11.19
CA ILE A 42 -19.37 -12.09 -11.20
C ILE A 42 -18.84 -11.54 -9.88
N TYR A 43 -19.32 -12.05 -8.74
CA TYR A 43 -18.83 -11.66 -7.42
C TYR A 43 -17.31 -11.90 -7.28
N SER A 44 -16.83 -13.05 -7.75
CA SER A 44 -15.40 -13.41 -7.71
C SER A 44 -14.56 -12.44 -8.54
N ILE A 45 -15.01 -12.08 -9.74
CA ILE A 45 -14.34 -11.08 -10.59
C ILE A 45 -14.32 -9.72 -9.91
N ILE A 46 -15.47 -9.23 -9.44
CA ILE A 46 -15.56 -7.92 -8.77
C ILE A 46 -14.63 -7.90 -7.55
N ARG A 47 -14.57 -8.98 -6.78
CA ARG A 47 -13.66 -9.10 -5.64
C ARG A 47 -12.21 -8.99 -6.07
N ILE A 48 -11.80 -9.70 -7.12
CA ILE A 48 -10.43 -9.65 -7.65
C ILE A 48 -10.10 -8.22 -8.11
N ILE A 49 -10.96 -7.59 -8.90
CA ILE A 49 -10.78 -6.21 -9.36
C ILE A 49 -10.71 -5.24 -8.18
N TYR A 50 -11.58 -5.41 -7.18
CA TYR A 50 -11.56 -4.57 -5.98
C TYR A 50 -10.21 -4.67 -5.25
N TYR A 51 -9.67 -5.88 -5.10
CA TYR A 51 -8.37 -6.06 -4.47
C TYR A 51 -7.22 -5.53 -5.33
N ASP A 52 -7.26 -5.71 -6.65
CA ASP A 52 -6.24 -5.22 -7.57
C ASP A 52 -6.20 -3.69 -7.61
N VAL A 53 -7.36 -3.04 -7.78
CA VAL A 53 -7.49 -1.57 -7.75
C VAL A 53 -7.04 -1.00 -6.41
N ARG A 54 -7.42 -1.60 -5.28
CA ARG A 54 -6.97 -1.15 -3.96
C ARG A 54 -5.48 -1.32 -3.76
N TYR A 55 -4.90 -2.40 -4.29
CA TYR A 55 -3.47 -2.64 -4.24
C TYR A 55 -2.70 -1.62 -5.10
N ALA A 56 -3.19 -1.32 -6.30
CA ALA A 56 -2.62 -0.32 -7.19
C ALA A 56 -2.62 1.09 -6.57
N VAL A 57 -3.76 1.53 -6.02
CA VAL A 57 -3.88 2.84 -5.33
C VAL A 57 -2.93 2.93 -4.12
N LYS A 58 -2.75 1.84 -3.36
CA LYS A 58 -1.80 1.83 -2.23
C LYS A 58 -0.35 1.91 -2.69
N LYS A 59 -0.01 1.33 -3.85
CA LYS A 59 1.34 1.36 -4.40
C LYS A 59 1.68 2.74 -4.96
N GLU A 60 0.73 3.44 -5.57
CA GLU A 60 0.89 4.79 -6.12
C GLU A 60 1.11 5.86 -5.01
N GLN A 61 0.69 5.58 -3.78
CA GLN A 61 0.86 6.47 -2.64
C GLN A 61 2.13 6.19 -1.80
N ILE A 62 2.80 5.06 -2.05
CA ILE A 62 4.15 4.82 -1.53
C ILE A 62 5.08 5.38 -2.59
N SER A 63 5.47 6.65 -2.44
CA SER A 63 6.51 7.19 -3.28
C SER A 63 7.74 6.28 -3.17
N ASP A 64 8.43 6.04 -4.29
CA ASP A 64 9.73 5.38 -4.28
C ASP A 64 10.81 6.29 -3.66
N THR A 65 10.41 7.40 -3.01
CA THR A 65 11.26 8.34 -2.31
C THR A 65 11.60 7.81 -0.92
N TYR A 66 12.89 7.80 -0.61
CA TYR A 66 13.39 7.29 0.66
C TYR A 66 14.59 8.09 1.16
N LEU A 67 14.78 8.04 2.48
CA LEU A 67 16.03 8.43 3.13
C LEU A 67 16.91 7.19 3.28
N GLN A 68 18.06 7.20 2.61
CA GLN A 68 19.08 6.18 2.77
C GLN A 68 20.05 6.60 3.87
N PHE A 69 20.25 5.75 4.87
CA PHE A 69 21.22 6.02 5.93
C PHE A 69 22.66 5.96 5.39
N ILE A 70 23.43 7.04 5.58
CA ILE A 70 24.85 7.08 5.20
C ILE A 70 25.66 6.58 6.40
N ASN A 71 26.04 5.29 6.36
CA ASN A 71 26.79 4.66 7.43
C ASN A 71 28.20 5.26 7.55
N GLN A 72 28.44 5.98 8.65
CA GLN A 72 29.75 6.54 8.98
C GLN A 72 30.55 5.64 9.94
N ASN A 73 30.74 4.35 9.67
CA ASN A 73 31.69 3.47 10.38
C ASN A 73 31.71 3.59 11.94
N GLN A 74 30.58 3.91 12.56
CA GLN A 74 30.45 4.03 14.00
C GLN A 74 29.53 2.92 14.50
N GLU A 75 29.97 2.18 15.52
CA GLU A 75 29.13 1.21 16.23
C GLU A 75 28.02 1.94 16.99
N HIS A 76 26.91 2.21 16.31
CA HIS A 76 25.73 2.75 16.96
C HIS A 76 25.10 1.67 17.86
N LYS A 77 24.82 2.00 19.13
CA LYS A 77 24.14 1.10 20.08
C LYS A 77 22.65 0.87 19.76
N PHE A 78 22.16 1.39 18.64
CA PHE A 78 20.77 1.35 18.20
C PHE A 78 20.70 0.91 16.73
N LYS A 79 19.60 0.26 16.37
CA LYS A 79 19.36 -0.18 14.99
C LYS A 79 18.85 0.99 14.17
N VAL A 80 19.58 1.37 13.13
CA VAL A 80 19.13 2.29 12.08
C VAL A 80 18.81 1.44 10.85
N GLN A 81 17.68 1.70 10.21
CA GLN A 81 17.34 1.04 8.95
C GLN A 81 18.17 1.67 7.83
N GLU A 82 18.54 0.86 6.85
CA GLU A 82 19.28 1.36 5.69
C GLU A 82 18.43 2.31 4.84
N TYR A 83 17.10 2.09 4.80
CA TYR A 83 16.15 2.87 4.03
C TYR A 83 14.92 3.22 4.86
N TYR A 84 14.46 4.47 4.75
CA TYR A 84 13.20 4.95 5.32
C TYR A 84 12.35 5.59 4.22
N TYR A 85 11.26 4.95 3.82
CA TYR A 85 10.34 5.48 2.80
C TYR A 85 9.60 6.72 3.30
N ILE A 86 9.44 7.71 2.42
CA ILE A 86 8.92 9.04 2.71
C ILE A 86 7.56 9.23 2.02
N GLY A 87 6.48 9.32 2.79
CA GLY A 87 5.15 9.66 2.27
C GLY A 87 4.90 11.17 2.18
N GLU A 88 3.63 11.57 2.21
CA GLU A 88 3.22 13.00 2.15
C GLU A 88 3.62 13.81 3.38
N ASN A 89 3.69 13.20 4.56
CA ASN A 89 4.05 13.87 5.81
C ASN A 89 4.78 12.90 6.74
N ASN A 90 6.07 13.15 6.95
CA ASN A 90 6.93 12.27 7.72
C ASN A 90 7.56 13.07 8.84
N THR A 91 7.36 12.60 10.07
CA THR A 91 7.98 13.17 11.26
C THR A 91 9.15 12.30 11.66
N ILE A 92 10.27 12.93 12.01
CA ILE A 92 11.52 12.27 12.37
C ILE A 92 11.84 12.66 13.80
N GLY A 93 12.14 11.67 14.65
CA GLY A 93 12.53 11.93 16.03
C GLY A 93 12.75 10.69 16.87
N ARG A 94 13.03 10.90 18.16
CA ARG A 94 13.31 9.84 19.14
C ARG A 94 12.05 9.21 19.74
N ASP A 95 10.93 9.94 19.70
CA ASP A 95 9.65 9.50 20.24
C ASP A 95 8.99 8.47 19.30
N ASP A 96 8.33 7.46 19.85
CA ASP A 96 7.68 6.40 19.06
C ASP A 96 6.46 6.88 18.28
N ARG A 97 6.00 8.12 18.54
CA ARG A 97 4.93 8.77 17.78
C ARG A 97 5.36 9.31 16.41
N ASN A 98 6.66 9.36 16.13
CA ASN A 98 7.15 9.77 14.82
C ASN A 98 6.95 8.67 13.78
N SER A 99 6.72 9.05 12.52
CA SER A 99 6.71 8.08 11.43
C SER A 99 8.08 7.43 11.24
N ILE A 100 9.16 8.20 11.45
CA ILE A 100 10.54 7.72 11.47
C ILE A 100 11.08 7.90 12.89
N CYS A 101 10.99 6.83 13.66
CA CYS A 101 11.53 6.78 15.02
C CYS A 101 12.97 6.23 15.02
N ILE A 102 13.91 7.05 15.52
CA ILE A 102 15.31 6.66 15.68
C ILE A 102 15.73 6.95 17.12
N LYS A 103 16.09 5.89 17.86
CA LYS A 103 16.44 5.96 19.29
C LYS A 103 17.86 6.49 19.55
N ASP A 104 18.19 7.61 18.93
CA ASP A 104 19.47 8.30 19.09
C ASP A 104 19.35 9.45 20.10
N LYS A 105 20.36 9.62 20.97
CA LYS A 105 20.35 10.63 22.04
C LYS A 105 20.50 12.07 21.55
N PHE A 106 21.04 12.27 20.34
CA PHE A 106 21.19 13.56 19.68
C PHE A 106 19.95 13.95 18.87
N LEU A 107 18.93 13.10 18.82
CA LEU A 107 17.63 13.43 18.26
C LEU A 107 16.65 13.89 19.35
N SER A 108 16.02 15.04 19.13
CA SER A 108 14.84 15.49 19.89
C SER A 108 13.65 14.55 19.72
N SER A 109 12.68 14.63 20.63
CA SER A 109 11.47 13.78 20.59
C SER A 109 10.73 13.93 19.26
N PHE A 110 10.53 15.16 18.78
CA PHE A 110 10.17 15.50 17.41
C PHE A 110 11.28 16.43 16.91
N HIS A 111 12.08 15.97 15.94
CA HIS A 111 13.29 16.66 15.52
C HIS A 111 13.06 17.46 14.24
N ALA A 112 12.52 16.80 13.23
CA ALA A 112 12.29 17.39 11.92
C ALA A 112 11.03 16.79 11.29
N ARG A 113 10.57 17.43 10.23
CA ARG A 113 9.48 16.95 9.40
C ARG A 113 9.83 17.12 7.92
N ILE A 114 9.45 16.14 7.12
CA ILE A 114 9.48 16.20 5.67
C ILE A 114 8.03 16.18 5.17
N ILE A 115 7.64 17.20 4.41
CA ILE A 115 6.28 17.35 3.87
C ILE A 115 6.35 17.40 2.35
N LEU A 116 5.45 16.69 1.69
CA LEU A 116 5.20 16.84 0.26
C LEU A 116 4.13 17.91 0.06
N ASP A 117 4.47 19.01 -0.59
CA ASP A 117 3.54 20.06 -1.00
C ASP A 117 3.66 20.33 -2.50
N ASN A 118 2.54 20.22 -3.22
CA ASN A 118 2.48 20.40 -4.67
C ASN A 118 3.51 19.56 -5.47
N GLY A 119 3.84 18.35 -5.01
CA GLY A 119 4.82 17.47 -5.64
C GLY A 119 6.29 17.79 -5.29
N ILE A 120 6.53 18.75 -4.41
CA ILE A 120 7.86 19.16 -3.94
C ILE A 120 8.02 18.78 -2.47
N TYR A 121 9.13 18.15 -2.11
CA TYR A 121 9.44 17.81 -0.72
C TYR A 121 10.10 19.00 -0.02
N PHE A 122 9.64 19.31 1.18
CA PHE A 122 10.21 20.34 2.06
C PHE A 122 10.67 19.72 3.37
N LEU A 123 11.86 20.13 3.81
CA LEU A 123 12.44 19.78 5.11
C LEU A 123 12.29 20.94 6.09
N GLU A 124 11.73 20.66 7.26
CA GLU A 124 11.51 21.63 8.32
C GLU A 124 12.10 21.12 9.65
N ASP A 125 12.86 21.95 10.35
CA ASP A 125 13.32 21.68 11.71
C ASP A 125 12.22 22.02 12.73
N LEU A 126 11.89 21.10 13.64
CA LEU A 126 10.85 21.29 14.65
C LEU A 126 11.43 21.85 15.96
N ASN A 127 12.29 22.87 15.84
CA ASN A 127 13.06 23.45 16.95
C ASN A 127 13.88 22.39 17.70
N SER A 128 14.61 21.57 16.95
CA SER A 128 15.43 20.52 17.52
C SER A 128 16.62 21.07 18.30
N SER A 129 17.07 20.31 19.30
CA SER A 129 18.13 20.76 20.21
C SER A 129 19.50 20.85 19.54
N ASN A 130 19.77 19.97 18.57
CA ASN A 130 21.04 19.93 17.83
C ASN A 130 20.94 20.51 16.43
N GLY A 131 19.74 20.93 16.00
CA GLY A 131 19.48 21.43 14.66
C GLY A 131 19.43 20.35 13.59
N THR A 132 18.76 20.69 12.50
CA THR A 132 18.77 19.96 11.23
C THR A 132 19.69 20.67 10.25
N TYR A 133 20.45 19.90 9.46
CA TYR A 133 21.32 20.44 8.42
C TYR A 133 20.99 19.81 7.07
N LEU A 134 21.05 20.63 6.02
CA LEU A 134 20.96 20.22 4.63
C LEU A 134 22.30 20.54 3.96
N ASN A 135 22.97 19.54 3.37
CA ASN A 135 24.27 19.67 2.73
C ASN A 135 25.32 20.38 3.62
N ASP A 136 25.34 20.00 4.91
CA ASP A 136 26.18 20.57 5.98
C ASP A 136 25.90 22.04 6.35
N GLU A 137 24.83 22.65 5.80
CA GLU A 137 24.33 23.97 6.20
C GLU A 137 23.12 23.84 7.12
N ARG A 138 23.07 24.63 8.21
CA ARG A 138 21.96 24.58 9.16
C ARG A 138 20.72 25.26 8.56
N ILE A 139 19.59 24.57 8.60
CA ILE A 139 18.32 25.15 8.17
C ILE A 139 17.65 25.89 9.34
N ASN A 140 17.00 27.02 9.03
CA ASN A 140 16.24 27.80 10.02
C ASN A 140 14.74 27.88 9.67
N GLU A 141 14.40 27.61 8.42
CA GLU A 141 13.04 27.62 7.88
C GLU A 141 12.84 26.38 7.00
N ALA A 142 11.61 26.12 6.60
CA ALA A 142 11.31 25.04 5.67
C ALA A 142 12.03 25.27 4.33
N ILE A 143 12.80 24.28 3.88
CA ILE A 143 13.59 24.35 2.64
C ILE A 143 13.20 23.21 1.70
N GLU A 144 13.18 23.49 0.40
CA GLU A 144 12.99 22.47 -0.63
C GLU A 144 14.13 21.44 -0.59
N LEU A 145 13.77 20.15 -0.63
CA LEU A 145 14.68 19.03 -0.79
C LEU A 145 14.81 18.66 -2.27
N LYS A 146 16.04 18.44 -2.72
CA LYS A 146 16.36 17.97 -4.06
C LYS A 146 16.91 16.56 -4.01
N ASN A 147 16.73 15.80 -5.10
CA ASN A 147 17.29 14.47 -5.19
C ASN A 147 18.80 14.48 -4.91
N LYS A 148 19.26 13.54 -4.08
CA LYS A 148 20.63 13.35 -3.60
C LYS A 148 21.12 14.37 -2.58
N ASP A 149 20.23 15.17 -2.01
CA ASP A 149 20.57 16.02 -0.87
C ASP A 149 20.96 15.19 0.35
N ILE A 150 21.95 15.68 1.10
CA ILE A 150 22.41 15.05 2.34
C ILE A 150 21.77 15.78 3.51
N ILE A 151 20.93 15.08 4.26
CA ILE A 151 20.27 15.60 5.44
C ILE A 151 20.97 15.07 6.69
N LYS A 152 21.23 15.94 7.66
CA LYS A 152 21.80 15.56 8.95
C LYS A 152 20.83 15.88 10.08
N PHE A 153 20.51 14.85 10.87
CA PHE A 153 19.73 14.96 12.09
C PHE A 153 20.63 14.61 13.28
N GLY A 154 20.96 15.59 14.12
CA GLY A 154 21.95 15.39 15.19
C GLY A 154 23.32 14.97 14.62
N GLU A 155 23.73 13.72 14.86
CA GLU A 155 24.98 13.14 14.30
C GLU A 155 24.75 12.21 13.10
N LEU A 156 23.50 11.92 12.76
CA LEU A 156 23.16 10.96 11.71
C LEU A 156 23.04 11.66 10.35
N LYS A 157 23.64 11.09 9.30
CA LYS A 157 23.51 11.56 7.92
C LYS A 157 22.64 10.63 7.09
N PHE A 158 21.78 11.20 6.28
CA PHE A 158 20.88 10.52 5.36
C PHE A 158 20.99 11.13 3.98
N LEU A 159 20.94 10.31 2.94
CA LEU A 159 20.80 10.72 1.55
C LEU A 159 19.33 10.69 1.19
N PHE A 160 18.79 11.80 0.72
CA PHE A 160 17.44 11.87 0.20
C PHE A 160 17.44 11.44 -1.26
N ILE A 161 16.65 10.41 -1.59
CA ILE A 161 16.44 9.96 -2.97
C ILE A 161 15.01 10.21 -3.35
N ASN A 162 14.78 10.99 -4.41
CA ASN A 162 13.45 11.23 -4.97
C ASN A 162 13.16 10.20 -6.06
N GLY A 163 12.24 9.26 -5.78
CA GLY A 163 11.88 8.19 -6.71
C GLY A 163 11.18 8.67 -7.98
N ASP A 164 10.58 9.87 -7.92
CA ASP A 164 9.81 10.44 -9.03
C ASP A 164 10.70 11.15 -10.08
N GLU A 165 11.95 11.47 -9.74
CA GLU A 165 12.91 12.15 -10.64
C GLU A 165 13.79 11.20 -11.45
N ASP A 166 13.90 9.93 -11.02
CA ASP A 166 14.75 8.92 -11.67
C ASP A 166 13.95 7.97 -12.61
N ALA A 167 12.69 8.31 -12.94
CA ALA A 167 11.75 7.54 -13.78
C ALA A 167 11.56 8.11 -15.21
#